data_AF-A0A4Q3ESX7-F1
#
_entry.id   AF-A0A4Q3ESX7-F1
#
_cell.length_a   1.000
_cell.length_b   1.000
_cell.length_c   1.000
_cell.angle_alpha   90.00
_cell.angle_beta   90.00
_cell.angle_gamma   90.00
#
_symmetry.space_group_name_H-M   'P 1'
#
loop_
_entity.id
_entity.type
_entity.pdbx_description
1 polymer ?
#
loop_
_entity_poly.entity_id
_entity_poly.type
_entity_poly.pdbx_seq_one_letter_code
_entity_poly.pdbx_strand_id
1 'polypeptide(L)'
;MNKIFKNKITLITSGQPSLNPRLVKEADTLVSAGFNVTVIYQYWNNWGTELDKQLLPAKKWKAVRIGGSPQNNKTVYWLSRLQHTVAKVLVRRFGFRFYLAEKAIGRCTFLLLKKALQHPADLYIAHNLAALPVAV
;
A
#
# COMPACT_ATOMS: atom_id res chain seq x y z
N MET A 1 26.67 -11.98 22.75
CA MET A 1 25.42 -11.19 22.60
C MET A 1 24.94 -11.31 21.17
N ASN A 2 23.99 -12.21 20.89
CA ASN A 2 23.45 -12.38 19.55
C ASN A 2 22.58 -11.18 19.20
N LYS A 3 23.00 -10.40 18.20
CA LYS A 3 22.17 -9.42 17.52
C LYS A 3 21.09 -10.22 16.79
N ILE A 4 19.91 -10.39 17.39
CA ILE A 4 18.77 -10.95 16.67
C ILE A 4 18.49 -9.95 15.55
N PHE A 5 18.85 -10.29 14.31
CA PHE A 5 18.44 -9.51 13.16
C PHE A 5 16.92 -9.49 13.18
N LYS A 6 16.35 -8.31 13.41
CA LYS A 6 14.91 -8.12 13.46
C LYS A 6 14.41 -8.26 12.01
N ASN A 7 14.00 -9.47 11.60
CA ASN A 7 13.53 -9.73 10.23
C ASN A 7 12.49 -8.67 9.86
N LYS A 8 12.63 -8.12 8.66
CA LYS A 8 11.83 -7.03 8.14
C LYS A 8 10.63 -7.61 7.41
N ILE A 9 9.43 -7.14 7.75
CA ILE A 9 8.20 -7.54 7.07
C ILE A 9 7.52 -6.28 6.53
N THR A 10 7.13 -6.33 5.25
CA THR A 10 6.40 -5.24 4.60
C THR A 10 4.99 -5.70 4.28
N LEU A 11 3.99 -5.10 4.92
CA LEU A 11 2.59 -5.29 4.59
C LEU A 11 2.17 -4.21 3.58
N ILE A 12 1.45 -4.60 2.54
CA ILE A 12 1.03 -3.71 1.46
C ILE A 12 -0.49 -3.74 1.38
N THR A 13 -1.15 -2.59 1.32
CA THR A 13 -2.60 -2.51 1.16
C THR A 13 -3.02 -1.43 0.17
N SER A 14 -4.06 -1.71 -0.60
CA SER A 14 -4.63 -0.73 -1.55
C SER A 14 -5.59 0.28 -0.91
N GLY A 15 -5.67 0.33 0.42
CA GLY A 15 -6.51 1.27 1.18
C GLY A 15 -5.92 1.62 2.53
N GLN A 16 -6.59 2.51 3.26
CA GLN A 16 -6.12 3.00 4.57
C GLN A 16 -6.15 1.91 5.65
N PRO A 17 -5.15 1.83 6.56
CA PRO A 17 -5.11 0.83 7.63
C PRO A 17 -6.34 0.82 8.52
N SER A 18 -6.89 1.99 8.86
CA SER A 18 -8.14 2.09 9.65
C SER A 18 -9.34 1.38 9.01
N LEU A 19 -9.34 1.22 7.69
CA LEU A 19 -10.40 0.51 6.94
C LEU A 19 -10.08 -0.98 6.74
N ASN A 20 -8.93 -1.46 7.24
CA ASN A 20 -8.51 -2.85 7.16
C ASN A 20 -8.07 -3.36 8.53
N PRO A 21 -9.01 -3.65 9.45
CA PRO A 21 -8.69 -4.09 10.80
C PRO A 21 -7.93 -5.43 10.85
N ARG A 22 -8.02 -6.27 9.81
CA ARG A 22 -7.24 -7.51 9.71
C ARG A 22 -5.74 -7.21 9.56
N LEU A 23 -5.40 -6.34 8.62
CA LEU A 23 -4.02 -5.87 8.44
C LEU A 23 -3.46 -5.22 9.70
N VAL A 24 -4.27 -4.40 10.39
CA VAL A 24 -3.81 -3.72 11.62
C VAL A 24 -3.48 -4.73 12.72
N LYS A 25 -4.36 -5.71 12.94
CA LYS A 25 -4.13 -6.78 13.93
C LYS A 25 -2.88 -7.59 13.58
N GLU A 26 -2.71 -7.94 12.31
CA GLU A 26 -1.54 -8.68 11.84
C GLU A 26 -0.24 -7.90 12.04
N ALA A 27 -0.20 -6.63 11.66
CA ALA A 27 0.95 -5.77 11.90
C ALA A 27 1.28 -5.64 13.39
N ASP A 28 0.27 -5.51 14.25
CA ASP A 28 0.44 -5.45 15.70
C ASP A 28 0.99 -6.78 16.27
N THR A 29 0.50 -7.91 15.79
CA THR A 29 0.98 -9.25 16.17
C THR A 29 2.43 -9.46 15.75
N LEU A 30 2.78 -9.11 14.51
CA LEU A 30 4.15 -9.24 14.00
C LEU A 30 5.13 -8.35 14.76
N VAL A 31 4.76 -7.11 15.09
CA VAL A 31 5.59 -6.28 15.96
C VAL A 31 5.75 -6.89 17.35
N SER A 32 4.67 -7.43 17.92
CA SER A 32 4.68 -8.08 19.24
C SER A 32 5.56 -9.34 19.26
N ALA A 33 5.62 -10.08 18.14
CA ALA A 33 6.52 -11.20 17.93
C ALA A 33 7.99 -10.78 17.69
N GLY A 34 8.26 -9.48 17.66
CA GLY A 34 9.62 -8.97 17.55
C GLY A 34 10.08 -8.76 16.10
N PHE A 35 9.21 -8.66 15.10
CA PHE A 35 9.59 -8.28 13.74
C PHE A 35 9.70 -6.75 13.55
N ASN A 36 10.41 -6.32 12.51
CA ASN A 36 10.44 -4.92 12.08
C ASN A 36 9.42 -4.71 10.94
N VAL A 37 8.29 -4.08 11.25
CA VAL A 37 7.13 -4.06 10.36
C VAL A 37 6.94 -2.69 9.71
N THR A 38 6.79 -2.68 8.39
CA THR A 38 6.37 -1.50 7.60
C THR A 38 5.05 -1.79 6.90
N VAL A 39 4.09 -0.85 6.98
CA VAL A 39 2.81 -0.88 6.27
C VAL A 39 2.82 0.18 5.18
N ILE A 40 2.79 -0.25 3.92
CA ILE A 40 2.66 0.62 2.75
C ILE A 40 1.20 0.65 2.32
N TYR A 41 0.63 1.84 2.23
CA TYR A 41 -0.78 2.01 1.93
C TYR A 41 -1.05 3.23 1.04
N GLN A 42 -2.23 3.27 0.42
CA GLN A 42 -2.68 4.43 -0.35
C GLN A 42 -3.91 5.09 0.28
N TYR A 43 -4.14 6.34 -0.09
CA TYR A 43 -5.42 7.01 0.18
C TYR A 43 -6.60 6.28 -0.49
N TRP A 44 -7.67 6.08 0.28
CA TRP A 44 -8.96 5.59 -0.20
C TRP A 44 -10.04 6.68 -0.08
N ASN A 45 -10.29 7.20 1.13
CA ASN A 45 -11.28 8.26 1.37
C ASN A 45 -10.89 9.19 2.54
N ASN A 46 -11.61 10.31 2.68
CA ASN A 46 -11.34 11.31 3.71
C ASN A 46 -11.60 10.76 5.11
N TRP A 47 -12.69 10.03 5.33
CA TRP A 47 -13.01 9.47 6.65
C TRP A 47 -11.92 8.52 7.16
N GLY A 48 -11.38 7.64 6.31
CA GLY A 48 -10.24 6.80 6.65
C GLY A 48 -8.98 7.62 6.96
N THR A 49 -8.83 8.84 6.45
CA THR A 49 -7.69 9.71 6.82
C THR A 49 -7.87 10.22 8.23
N GLU A 50 -9.09 10.62 8.61
CA GLU A 50 -9.37 11.08 9.97
C GLU A 50 -9.23 9.94 10.99
N LEU A 51 -9.68 8.73 10.65
CA LEU A 51 -9.46 7.55 11.50
C LEU A 51 -7.97 7.19 11.59
N ASP A 52 -7.23 7.23 10.48
CA ASP A 52 -5.78 6.98 10.49
C ASP A 52 -5.02 7.99 11.36
N LYS A 53 -5.44 9.26 11.41
CA LYS A 53 -4.81 10.27 12.28
C LYS A 53 -4.92 9.90 13.76
N GLN A 54 -5.99 9.21 14.16
CA GLN A 54 -6.17 8.73 15.53
C GLN A 54 -5.46 7.38 15.75
N LEU A 55 -5.55 6.48 14.76
CA LEU A 55 -5.03 5.12 14.86
C LEU A 55 -3.51 5.05 14.80
N LEU A 56 -2.90 5.68 13.79
CA LEU A 56 -1.49 5.47 13.44
C LEU A 56 -0.49 5.96 14.50
N PRO A 57 -0.72 7.08 15.23
CA PRO A 57 0.20 7.50 16.29
C PRO A 57 0.35 6.46 17.42
N ALA A 58 -0.66 5.62 17.65
CA ALA A 58 -0.63 4.56 18.65
C ALA A 58 0.06 3.27 18.18
N LYS A 59 0.48 3.20 16.90
CA LYS A 59 1.04 1.98 16.31
C LYS A 59 2.56 1.96 16.41
N LYS A 60 3.09 0.76 16.67
CA LYS A 60 4.53 0.50 16.81
C LYS A 60 5.22 0.15 15.49
N TRP A 61 4.45 -0.10 14.44
CA TRP A 61 4.95 -0.33 13.07
C TRP A 61 4.97 0.96 12.26
N LYS A 62 5.81 1.00 11.22
CA LYS A 62 5.97 2.18 10.37
C LYS A 62 4.86 2.26 9.32
N ALA A 63 4.13 3.37 9.26
CA ALA A 63 3.12 3.61 8.23
C ALA A 63 3.69 4.47 7.09
N VAL A 64 3.48 4.06 5.83
CA VAL A 64 3.95 4.77 4.63
C VAL A 64 2.80 4.96 3.65
N ARG A 65 2.29 6.18 3.56
CA ARG A 65 1.24 6.55 2.61
C ARG A 65 1.82 6.92 1.25
N ILE A 66 1.28 6.37 0.17
CA ILE A 66 1.66 6.68 -1.22
C ILE A 66 0.49 7.19 -2.05
N GLY A 67 0.80 7.70 -3.25
CA GLY A 67 -0.20 8.06 -4.26
C GLY A 67 -0.98 9.35 -4.00
N GLY A 68 -0.57 10.14 -3.01
CA GLY A 68 -1.21 11.42 -2.66
C GLY A 68 -2.66 11.29 -2.20
N SER A 69 -3.30 12.44 -2.01
CA SER A 69 -4.71 12.61 -1.72
C SER A 69 -5.24 13.92 -2.33
N PRO A 70 -6.57 14.14 -2.32
CA PRO A 70 -7.15 15.40 -2.76
C PRO A 70 -6.66 16.63 -1.96
N GLN A 71 -6.14 16.43 -0.74
CA GLN A 71 -5.64 17.49 0.13
C GLN A 71 -4.11 17.56 0.14
N ASN A 72 -3.43 16.42 0.09
CA ASN A 72 -1.96 16.34 0.17
C ASN A 72 -1.37 15.73 -1.10
N ASN A 73 -0.40 16.41 -1.73
CA ASN A 73 0.23 15.97 -2.97
C ASN A 73 -0.79 15.71 -4.10
N LYS A 74 -1.61 16.73 -4.37
CA LYS A 74 -2.74 16.72 -5.31
C LYS A 74 -2.34 16.30 -6.72
N THR A 75 -1.16 16.73 -7.17
CA THR A 75 -0.63 16.42 -8.50
C THR A 75 -0.47 14.91 -8.70
N VAL A 76 0.17 14.22 -7.75
CA VAL A 76 0.31 12.76 -7.77
C VAL A 76 -1.05 12.06 -7.70
N TYR A 77 -1.96 12.57 -6.88
CA TYR A 77 -3.32 12.01 -6.76
C TYR A 77 -4.08 12.08 -8.09
N TRP A 78 -4.13 13.25 -8.72
CA TRP A 78 -4.87 13.43 -9.98
C TRP A 78 -4.19 12.74 -11.16
N LEU A 79 -2.86 12.77 -11.23
CA LEU A 79 -2.11 12.08 -12.28
C LEU A 79 -2.32 10.55 -12.21
N SER A 80 -2.21 9.96 -11.02
CA SER A 80 -2.46 8.52 -10.84
C SER A 80 -3.92 8.13 -11.16
N ARG A 81 -4.88 9.01 -10.85
CA ARG A 81 -6.29 8.81 -11.19
C ARG A 81 -6.52 8.87 -12.71
N LEU A 82 -5.91 9.82 -13.41
CA LEU A 82 -5.96 9.92 -14.86
C LEU A 82 -5.35 8.68 -15.50
N GLN A 83 -4.13 8.29 -15.11
CA GLN A 83 -3.44 7.10 -15.62
C GLN A 83 -4.27 5.84 -15.47
N HIS A 84 -4.87 5.63 -14.30
CA HIS A 84 -5.74 4.48 -14.05
C HIS A 84 -7.01 4.52 -14.91
N THR A 85 -7.60 5.70 -15.10
CA THR A 85 -8.80 5.86 -15.93
C THR A 85 -8.50 5.57 -17.40
N VAL A 86 -7.39 6.11 -17.92
CA VAL A 86 -6.89 5.83 -19.28
C VAL A 86 -6.58 4.34 -19.44
N ALA A 87 -5.89 3.71 -18.47
CA ALA A 87 -5.59 2.29 -18.51
C ALA A 87 -6.87 1.43 -18.61
N LYS A 88 -7.92 1.73 -17.82
CA LYS A 88 -9.19 1.00 -17.91
C LYS A 88 -9.87 1.14 -19.27
N VAL A 89 -9.80 2.32 -19.89
CA VAL A 89 -10.35 2.54 -21.24
C VAL A 89 -9.53 1.78 -22.28
N LEU A 90 -8.20 1.83 -22.20
CA LEU A 90 -7.31 1.14 -23.12
C LEU A 90 -7.42 -0.38 -23.01
N VAL A 91 -7.57 -0.95 -21.81
CA VAL A 91 -7.78 -2.40 -21.62
C VAL A 91 -9.04 -2.87 -22.38
N ARG A 92 -10.11 -2.08 -22.37
CA ARG A 92 -11.35 -2.43 -23.09
C ARG A 92 -11.17 -2.44 -24.61
N ARG A 93 -10.24 -1.64 -25.14
CA ARG A 93 -10.01 -1.51 -26.60
C ARG A 93 -8.88 -2.40 -27.12
N PHE A 94 -7.83 -2.61 -26.33
CA PHE A 94 -6.60 -3.28 -26.75
C PHE A 94 -6.34 -4.59 -25.99
N GLY A 95 -7.22 -4.97 -25.06
CA GLY A 95 -7.07 -6.14 -24.20
C GLY A 95 -5.99 -5.97 -23.13
N PHE A 96 -5.53 -7.07 -22.54
CA PHE A 96 -4.55 -7.11 -21.45
C PHE A 96 -3.08 -7.02 -21.92
N ARG A 97 -2.81 -6.30 -23.01
CA ARG A 97 -1.45 -6.15 -23.58
C ARG A 97 -0.74 -4.93 -22.98
N PHE A 98 0.57 -4.81 -23.23
CA PHE A 98 1.37 -3.61 -22.91
C PHE A 98 1.34 -3.15 -21.44
N TYR A 99 1.26 -4.09 -20.49
CA TYR A 99 1.15 -3.81 -19.05
C TYR A 99 -0.08 -2.95 -18.66
N LEU A 100 -1.13 -2.96 -19.49
CA LEU A 100 -2.35 -2.20 -19.24
C LEU A 100 -3.16 -2.79 -18.09
N ALA A 101 -3.10 -4.12 -17.90
CA ALA A 101 -3.81 -4.81 -16.84
C ALA A 101 -3.35 -4.33 -15.46
N GLU A 102 -2.05 -4.24 -15.24
CA GLU A 102 -1.39 -3.84 -14.01
C GLU A 102 -1.73 -2.40 -13.63
N LYS A 103 -1.85 -1.50 -14.62
CA LYS A 103 -2.28 -0.12 -14.42
C LYS A 103 -3.80 0.02 -14.23
N ALA A 104 -4.56 -0.93 -14.75
CA ALA A 104 -6.02 -0.97 -14.63
C ALA A 104 -6.51 -1.69 -13.35
N ILE A 105 -5.70 -2.54 -12.71
CA ILE A 105 -6.04 -3.26 -11.47
C ILE A 105 -6.33 -2.29 -10.32
N GLY A 106 -5.51 -1.24 -10.16
CA GLY A 106 -5.67 -0.29 -9.07
C GLY A 106 -4.95 1.02 -9.35
N ARG A 107 -5.48 2.11 -8.76
CA ARG A 107 -4.96 3.47 -8.98
C ARG A 107 -3.47 3.59 -8.68
N CYS A 108 -3.00 2.96 -7.61
CA CYS A 108 -1.61 3.07 -7.18
C CYS A 108 -0.86 1.74 -7.15
N THR A 109 -1.32 0.68 -7.81
CA THR A 109 -0.63 -0.63 -7.80
C THR A 109 0.85 -0.50 -8.18
N PHE A 110 1.18 0.25 -9.24
CA PHE A 110 2.57 0.51 -9.62
C PHE A 110 3.34 1.36 -8.60
N LEU A 111 2.68 2.34 -7.96
CA LEU A 111 3.32 3.17 -6.93
C LEU A 111 3.55 2.38 -5.63
N LEU A 112 2.64 1.45 -5.29
CA LEU A 112 2.82 0.49 -4.22
C LEU A 112 4.03 -0.39 -4.51
N LEU A 113 4.16 -0.93 -5.74
CA LEU A 113 5.33 -1.71 -6.16
C LEU A 113 6.63 -0.94 -6.07
N LYS A 114 6.66 0.26 -6.66
CA LYS A 114 7.84 1.13 -6.57
C LYS A 114 8.22 1.38 -5.11
N LYS A 115 7.24 1.55 -4.22
CA LYS A 115 7.52 1.78 -2.81
C LYS A 115 7.96 0.50 -2.08
N ALA A 116 7.34 -0.65 -2.36
CA ALA A 116 7.74 -1.93 -1.78
C ALA A 116 9.20 -2.27 -2.12
N LEU A 117 9.63 -2.03 -3.36
CA LEU A 117 11.02 -2.20 -3.79
C LEU A 117 12.01 -1.24 -3.09
N GLN A 118 11.56 -0.06 -2.65
CA GLN A 118 12.37 0.85 -1.84
C GLN A 118 12.45 0.45 -0.36
N HIS A 119 11.68 -0.56 0.05
CA HIS A 119 11.65 -1.10 1.40
C HIS A 119 11.99 -2.59 1.38
N PRO A 120 13.27 -2.98 1.17
CA PRO A 120 13.70 -4.38 1.20
C PRO A 120 13.29 -5.06 2.50
N ALA A 121 12.54 -6.16 2.37
CA ALA A 121 12.02 -6.97 3.46
C ALA A 121 12.26 -8.45 3.19
N ASP A 122 12.29 -9.25 4.26
CA ASP A 122 12.44 -10.70 4.19
C ASP A 122 11.11 -11.39 3.83
N LEU A 123 9.99 -10.69 4.08
CA LEU A 123 8.64 -11.13 3.72
C LEU A 123 7.77 -9.94 3.31
N TYR A 124 7.04 -10.11 2.22
CA TYR A 124 6.02 -9.17 1.76
C TYR A 124 4.64 -9.80 1.84
N ILE A 125 3.70 -9.10 2.48
CA ILE A 125 2.32 -9.56 2.67
C ILE A 125 1.38 -8.55 2.05
N ALA A 126 0.64 -8.97 1.02
CA ALA A 126 -0.31 -8.11 0.34
C ALA A 126 -1.74 -8.30 0.88
N HIS A 127 -2.42 -7.18 1.12
CA HIS A 127 -3.83 -7.11 1.47
C HIS A 127 -4.60 -6.41 0.37
N ASN A 128 -5.71 -7.04 -0.03
CA ASN A 128 -6.62 -6.62 -1.10
C ASN A 128 -6.08 -6.93 -2.51
N LEU A 129 -7.01 -7.17 -3.45
CA LEU A 129 -6.71 -7.61 -4.81
C LEU A 129 -5.70 -6.72 -5.53
N ALA A 130 -5.81 -5.40 -5.37
CA ALA A 130 -4.92 -4.45 -6.03
C ALA A 130 -3.50 -4.39 -5.47
N ALA A 131 -3.25 -4.98 -4.29
CA ALA A 131 -1.92 -5.10 -3.69
C ALA A 131 -1.27 -6.47 -3.93
N LEU A 132 -2.03 -7.52 -4.28
CA LEU A 132 -1.49 -8.87 -4.51
C LEU A 132 -0.29 -8.90 -5.47
N PRO A 133 -0.30 -8.25 -6.65
CA PRO A 133 0.84 -8.29 -7.57
C PRO A 133 2.06 -7.48 -7.08
N VAL A 134 1.99 -6.90 -5.87
CA VAL A 134 3.03 -6.06 -5.29
C VAL A 134 3.90 -6.82 -4.28
N ALA A 135 3.43 -7.95 -3.74
CA ALA A 135 4.25 -8.80 -2.89
C ALA A 135 5.28 -9.53 -3.77
N VAL A 136 6.57 -9.19 -3.60
CA VAL A 136 7.69 -9.64 -4.43
C VAL A 136 8.84 -10.14 -3.58
#